data_AF-A0A535V437-F1
#
_entry.id   AF-A0A535V437-F1
#
_cell.length_a   1.000
_cell.length_b   1.000
_cell.length_c   1.000
_cell.angle_alpha   90.00
_cell.angle_beta   90.00
_cell.angle_gamma   90.00
#
_symmetry.space_group_name_H-M   'P 1'
#
loop_
_entity.id
_entity.type
_entity.pdbx_description
1 polymer ?
#
loop_
_entity_poly.entity_id
_entity_poly.type
_entity_poly.pdbx_seq_one_letter_code
_entity_poly.pdbx_strand_id
1 'polypeptide(L)'
;MASLVACACSSADLPAVPSPSPSPAAQPSPSPSPTSTSDETAVAQQVLPPATDPPAGNLCSKPITTTADGRAAPLLCKSGAVNVLAWAYYGAVGTSILSLGLNPNNGQPQSAMCDDIAHNGAKPAQEADAYRLAAAYYGWTFTFDPTKVTCQ
;
A
#
# COMPACT_ATOMS: atom_id res chain seq x y z
N MET A 1 27.68 -25.87 -56.27
CA MET A 1 26.22 -25.83 -56.44
C MET A 1 25.76 -24.40 -56.26
N ALA A 2 24.93 -23.93 -57.21
CA ALA A 2 24.12 -22.72 -57.23
C ALA A 2 24.80 -21.33 -57.16
N SER A 3 24.66 -20.61 -58.28
CA SER A 3 25.01 -19.21 -58.53
C SER A 3 23.86 -18.24 -58.19
N LEU A 4 24.25 -16.98 -57.93
CA LEU A 4 23.68 -15.69 -58.38
C LEU A 4 22.18 -15.37 -58.13
N VAL A 5 21.90 -14.16 -57.61
CA VAL A 5 21.41 -12.99 -58.39
C VAL A 5 20.91 -11.92 -57.41
N ALA A 6 21.42 -10.70 -57.57
CA ALA A 6 20.88 -9.47 -56.99
C ALA A 6 19.70 -8.96 -57.83
N CYS A 7 18.64 -8.45 -57.20
CA CYS A 7 17.67 -7.57 -57.85
C CYS A 7 17.40 -6.36 -56.94
N ALA A 8 17.93 -5.22 -57.37
CA ALA A 8 17.46 -3.90 -56.99
C ALA A 8 16.21 -3.56 -57.82
N CYS A 9 15.22 -2.91 -57.20
CA CYS A 9 14.20 -2.13 -57.91
C CYS A 9 13.89 -0.87 -57.11
N SER A 10 14.37 0.27 -57.62
CA SER A 10 13.98 1.63 -57.26
C SER A 10 12.76 2.08 -58.07
N SER A 11 11.96 2.99 -57.51
CA SER A 11 11.18 4.09 -58.16
C SER A 11 10.05 4.50 -57.18
N ALA A 12 9.65 5.75 -56.99
CA ALA A 12 10.03 7.03 -57.57
C ALA A 12 9.62 8.17 -56.61
N ASP A 13 10.25 9.31 -56.82
CA ASP A 13 10.12 10.62 -56.19
C ASP A 13 8.75 11.30 -56.47
N LEU A 14 8.16 11.98 -55.48
CA LEU A 14 7.16 13.04 -55.66
C LEU A 14 7.31 14.13 -54.55
N PRO A 15 6.97 15.39 -54.85
CA PRO A 15 7.60 16.56 -54.23
C PRO A 15 6.97 17.05 -52.92
N ALA A 16 7.74 17.90 -52.25
CA ALA A 16 7.53 18.50 -50.93
C ALA A 16 6.30 19.42 -50.77
N VAL A 17 5.76 19.47 -49.55
CA VAL A 17 4.97 20.58 -49.00
C VAL A 17 5.46 20.85 -47.56
N PRO A 18 5.72 22.11 -47.15
CA PRO A 18 6.23 22.43 -45.82
C PRO A 18 5.10 22.42 -44.78
N SER A 19 5.39 21.93 -43.57
CA SER A 19 4.47 22.05 -42.44
C SER A 19 5.23 22.56 -41.21
N PRO A 20 4.65 23.52 -40.44
CA PRO A 20 5.38 24.45 -39.59
C PRO A 20 5.85 23.84 -38.26
N SER A 21 6.95 24.39 -37.74
CA SER A 21 7.45 24.17 -36.38
C SER A 21 6.33 24.36 -35.34
N PRO A 22 6.16 23.44 -34.37
CA PRO A 22 5.39 23.76 -33.20
C PRO A 22 6.16 24.77 -32.35
N SER A 23 5.60 25.97 -32.19
CA SER A 23 5.98 26.88 -31.11
C SER A 23 5.93 26.14 -29.76
N PRO A 24 6.86 26.40 -28.83
CA PRO A 24 6.74 25.91 -27.46
C PRO A 24 5.46 26.50 -26.86
N ALA A 25 4.44 25.67 -26.65
CA ALA A 25 3.31 26.02 -25.82
C ALA A 25 3.85 26.33 -24.42
N ALA A 26 3.55 27.54 -23.93
CA ALA A 26 3.84 27.93 -22.56
C ALA A 26 3.28 26.86 -21.62
N GLN A 27 4.16 26.26 -20.82
CA GLN A 27 3.79 25.38 -19.72
C GLN A 27 2.82 26.15 -18.80
N PRO A 28 1.62 25.62 -18.49
CA PRO A 28 0.85 26.16 -17.39
C PRO A 28 1.66 25.99 -16.11
N SER A 29 1.92 27.11 -15.43
CA SER A 29 2.47 27.14 -14.07
C SER A 29 1.68 26.18 -13.18
N PRO A 30 2.33 25.38 -12.32
CA PRO A 30 1.61 24.66 -11.28
C PRO A 30 0.94 25.71 -10.38
N SER A 31 -0.39 25.74 -10.43
CA SER A 31 -1.21 26.47 -9.48
C SER A 31 -0.88 25.94 -8.07
N PRO A 32 -0.58 26.77 -7.07
CA PRO A 32 -0.35 26.28 -5.72
C PRO A 32 -1.67 25.73 -5.18
N SER A 33 -1.76 24.40 -5.08
CA SER A 33 -2.85 23.73 -4.37
C SER A 33 -2.96 24.27 -2.94
N PRO A 34 -4.18 24.41 -2.40
CA PRO A 34 -4.41 25.07 -1.13
C PRO A 34 -3.65 24.38 0.00
N THR A 35 -3.04 25.22 0.84
CA THR A 35 -2.35 24.87 2.07
C THR A 35 -3.24 23.96 2.93
N SER A 36 -2.96 22.66 2.89
CA SER A 36 -3.62 21.71 3.77
C SER A 36 -2.84 21.70 5.07
N THR A 37 -3.38 22.33 6.11
CA THR A 37 -3.09 21.97 7.51
C THR A 37 -3.65 20.58 7.80
N SER A 38 -3.17 19.57 7.07
CA SER A 38 -3.36 18.18 7.39
C SER A 38 -2.02 17.65 7.87
N ASP A 39 -1.95 17.22 9.12
CA ASP A 39 -0.83 16.46 9.74
C ASP A 39 -0.57 15.09 9.06
N GLU A 40 -0.99 14.94 7.81
CA GLU A 40 -1.01 13.70 7.07
C GLU A 40 -0.41 13.92 5.68
N THR A 41 0.52 13.05 5.32
CA THR A 41 1.17 13.04 4.01
C THR A 41 0.77 11.77 3.28
N ALA A 42 0.32 11.88 2.03
CA ALA A 42 0.08 10.71 1.19
C ALA A 42 1.38 9.96 0.92
N VAL A 43 1.33 8.63 0.98
CA VAL A 43 2.50 7.77 0.74
C VAL A 43 2.25 6.98 -0.54
N ALA A 44 3.29 6.85 -1.37
CA ALA A 44 3.21 6.04 -2.59
C ALA A 44 2.89 4.58 -2.24
N GLN A 45 2.19 3.91 -3.16
CA GLN A 45 1.84 2.51 -2.99
C GLN A 45 3.11 1.65 -2.86
N GLN A 46 3.21 0.89 -1.78
CA GLN A 46 4.35 0.01 -1.49
C GLN A 46 3.92 -1.14 -0.59
N VAL A 47 4.60 -2.28 -0.72
CA VAL A 47 4.43 -3.41 0.20
C VAL A 47 5.07 -3.04 1.54
N LEU A 48 4.31 -3.15 2.63
CA LEU A 48 4.79 -2.82 3.97
C LEU A 48 5.18 -4.10 4.72
N PRO A 49 6.47 -4.35 5.04
CA PRO A 49 6.85 -5.50 5.86
C PRO A 49 6.06 -5.53 7.18
N PRO A 50 5.57 -6.70 7.62
CA PRO A 50 5.88 -8.03 7.12
C PRO A 50 4.93 -8.54 5.99
N ALA A 51 4.08 -7.68 5.42
CA ALA A 51 3.25 -8.06 4.27
C ALA A 51 4.10 -8.55 3.10
N THR A 52 3.54 -9.49 2.35
CA THR A 52 4.07 -9.92 1.04
C THR A 52 3.22 -9.41 -0.12
N ASP A 53 1.97 -9.04 0.14
CA ASP A 53 1.02 -8.56 -0.86
C ASP A 53 0.94 -7.01 -0.88
N PRO A 54 0.63 -6.42 -2.06
CA PRO A 54 0.36 -4.99 -2.15
C PRO A 54 -0.90 -4.61 -1.35
N PRO A 55 -0.98 -3.37 -0.84
CA PRO A 55 -2.18 -2.87 -0.18
C PRO A 55 -3.36 -2.79 -1.16
N ALA A 56 -4.55 -3.13 -0.66
CA ALA A 56 -5.83 -2.89 -1.32
C ALA A 56 -6.27 -1.41 -1.22
N GLY A 57 -5.77 -0.67 -0.22
CA GLY A 57 -6.10 0.74 0.05
C GLY A 57 -4.96 1.72 -0.18
N ASN A 58 -5.22 3.00 0.06
CA ASN A 58 -4.18 4.04 0.05
C ASN A 58 -3.31 3.99 1.31
N LEU A 59 -2.08 4.48 1.18
CA LEU A 59 -1.14 4.63 2.28
C LEU A 59 -0.93 6.12 2.61
N CYS A 60 -0.61 6.39 3.87
CA CYS A 60 -0.30 7.72 4.36
C CYS A 60 0.72 7.64 5.49
N SER A 61 1.27 8.79 5.87
CA SER A 61 2.10 8.95 7.05
C SER A 61 1.52 10.05 7.93
N LYS A 62 1.38 9.74 9.22
CA LYS A 62 0.97 10.67 10.27
C LYS A 62 1.63 10.26 11.59
N PRO A 63 2.18 11.20 12.39
CA PRO A 63 2.78 10.87 13.68
C PRO A 63 1.82 10.04 14.56
N ILE A 64 2.38 9.04 15.22
CA ILE A 64 1.66 8.18 16.16
C ILE A 64 1.95 8.57 17.61
N THR A 65 0.99 8.34 18.48
CA THR A 65 1.13 8.40 19.93
C THR A 65 0.96 6.99 20.50
N THR A 66 1.87 6.59 21.37
CA THR A 66 1.81 5.31 22.09
C THR A 66 1.19 5.49 23.47
N THR A 67 0.29 4.62 23.88
CA THR A 67 -0.31 4.60 25.22
C THR A 67 0.47 3.71 26.18
N ALA A 68 0.23 3.84 27.49
CA ALA A 68 0.83 2.99 28.52
C ALA A 68 0.54 1.48 28.31
N ASP A 69 -0.58 1.17 27.65
CA ASP A 69 -0.94 -0.21 27.31
C ASP A 69 -0.11 -0.78 26.15
N GLY A 70 0.70 0.04 25.47
CA GLY A 70 1.49 -0.35 24.30
C GLY A 70 0.72 -0.27 23.00
N ARG A 71 -0.35 0.55 22.94
CA ARG A 71 -1.11 0.77 21.70
C ARG A 71 -0.60 2.02 21.00
N ALA A 72 -0.46 1.98 19.68
CA ALA A 72 -0.18 3.15 18.85
C ALA A 72 -1.44 3.63 18.12
N ALA A 73 -1.64 4.94 18.07
CA ALA A 73 -2.71 5.58 17.30
C ALA A 73 -2.22 6.89 16.66
N PRO A 74 -2.77 7.32 15.51
CA PRO A 74 -3.89 6.72 14.80
C PRO A 74 -3.45 5.58 13.87
N LEU A 75 -4.27 4.51 13.80
CA LEU A 75 -4.07 3.39 12.88
C LEU A 75 -4.30 3.80 11.42
N LEU A 76 -5.37 4.56 11.21
CA LEU A 76 -5.75 5.08 9.91
C LEU A 76 -5.67 6.59 9.94
N CYS A 77 -5.32 7.11 8.78
CA CYS A 77 -5.36 8.50 8.45
C CYS A 77 -6.78 9.05 8.36
N LYS A 78 -6.93 10.37 8.37
CA LYS A 78 -8.24 11.03 8.23
C LYS A 78 -8.89 10.68 6.88
N SER A 79 -8.07 10.45 5.86
CA SER A 79 -8.50 9.95 4.55
C SER A 79 -9.01 8.50 4.54
N GLY A 80 -8.83 7.76 5.64
CA GLY A 80 -9.05 6.31 5.69
C GLY A 80 -7.86 5.48 5.20
N ALA A 81 -6.79 6.12 4.71
CA ALA A 81 -5.55 5.43 4.33
C ALA A 81 -4.86 4.77 5.53
N VAL A 82 -4.11 3.69 5.28
CA VAL A 82 -3.32 3.01 6.31
C VAL A 82 -2.13 3.89 6.70
N ASN A 83 -1.99 4.17 7.99
CA ASN A 83 -0.84 4.91 8.50
C ASN A 83 0.39 4.01 8.56
N VAL A 84 1.37 4.24 7.68
CA VAL A 84 2.58 3.41 7.58
C VAL A 84 3.42 3.40 8.86
N LEU A 85 3.32 4.46 9.69
CA LEU A 85 3.99 4.50 10.98
C LEU A 85 3.30 3.60 12.01
N ALA A 86 1.97 3.51 11.98
CA ALA A 86 1.24 2.56 12.79
C ALA A 86 1.51 1.12 12.32
N TRP A 87 1.52 0.89 11.01
CA TRP A 87 1.90 -0.41 10.44
C TRP A 87 3.27 -0.88 10.94
N ALA A 88 4.29 -0.02 10.84
CA ALA A 88 5.64 -0.35 11.31
C ALA A 88 5.70 -0.63 12.82
N TYR A 89 4.92 0.11 13.62
CA TYR A 89 4.82 -0.13 15.06
C TYR A 89 4.26 -1.51 15.38
N TYR A 90 3.13 -1.88 14.76
CA TYR A 90 2.50 -3.17 15.01
C TYR A 90 3.24 -4.32 14.30
N GLY A 91 4.01 -4.06 13.24
CA GLY A 91 4.86 -5.05 12.58
C GLY A 91 5.87 -5.73 13.51
N ALA A 92 6.26 -5.07 14.59
CA ALA A 92 7.17 -5.59 15.61
C ALA A 92 6.50 -6.43 16.71
N VAL A 93 5.17 -6.38 16.85
CA VAL A 93 4.44 -7.06 17.94
C VAL A 93 3.35 -8.02 17.45
N GLY A 94 2.65 -7.67 16.37
CA GLY A 94 1.60 -8.48 15.71
C GLY A 94 2.06 -8.93 14.33
N THR A 95 3.22 -9.58 14.27
CA THR A 95 3.84 -9.95 12.99
C THR A 95 3.01 -11.00 12.27
N SER A 96 2.45 -11.99 12.98
CA SER A 96 1.68 -13.07 12.37
C SER A 96 0.42 -12.54 11.69
N ILE A 97 -0.34 -11.64 12.34
CA ILE A 97 -1.56 -11.08 11.75
C ILE A 97 -1.27 -10.19 10.53
N LEU A 98 -0.20 -9.39 10.57
CA LEU A 98 0.17 -8.50 9.47
C LEU A 98 0.78 -9.26 8.27
N SER A 99 1.19 -10.51 8.46
CA SER A 99 1.80 -11.36 7.41
C SER A 99 0.81 -12.27 6.67
N LEU A 100 -0.48 -12.29 7.05
CA LEU A 100 -1.45 -13.23 6.48
C LEU A 100 -1.77 -13.04 4.99
N GLY A 101 -1.57 -11.83 4.46
CA GLY A 101 -1.81 -11.53 3.04
C GLY A 101 -3.28 -11.28 2.68
N LEU A 102 -3.57 -11.23 1.38
CA LEU A 102 -4.88 -10.78 0.86
C LEU A 102 -6.04 -11.74 1.15
N ASN A 103 -5.78 -13.05 1.22
CA ASN A 103 -6.85 -14.08 1.19
C ASN A 103 -6.77 -15.09 2.35
N PRO A 104 -6.79 -14.68 3.63
CA PRO A 104 -6.88 -15.64 4.71
C PRO A 104 -8.29 -16.24 4.80
N ASN A 105 -8.38 -17.46 5.32
CA ASN A 105 -9.64 -18.09 5.69
C ASN A 105 -10.17 -17.51 7.02
N ASN A 106 -11.44 -17.77 7.34
CA ASN A 106 -12.12 -17.17 8.50
C ASN A 106 -11.44 -17.44 9.86
N GLY A 107 -10.67 -18.52 10.00
CA GLY A 107 -10.00 -18.87 11.26
C GLY A 107 -8.55 -18.39 11.36
N GLN A 108 -7.95 -17.97 10.25
CA GLN A 108 -6.54 -17.56 10.21
C GLN A 108 -6.26 -16.26 10.98
N PRO A 109 -7.07 -15.18 10.86
CA PRO A 109 -6.86 -13.98 11.66
C PRO A 109 -6.87 -14.26 13.17
N GLN A 110 -7.84 -15.02 13.65
CA GLN A 110 -7.91 -15.39 15.07
C GLN A 110 -6.70 -16.22 15.51
N SER A 111 -6.32 -17.22 14.71
CA SER A 111 -5.16 -18.06 15.02
C SER A 111 -3.87 -17.26 15.07
N ALA A 112 -3.67 -16.33 14.13
CA ALA A 112 -2.49 -15.47 14.08
C ALA A 112 -2.41 -14.52 15.28
N MET A 113 -3.53 -13.90 15.67
CA MET A 113 -3.59 -13.08 16.88
C MET A 113 -3.21 -13.90 18.13
N CYS A 114 -3.68 -15.15 18.21
CA CYS A 114 -3.36 -16.01 19.35
C CYS A 114 -1.92 -16.50 19.36
N ASP A 115 -1.32 -16.73 18.20
CA ASP A 115 0.10 -17.02 18.06
C ASP A 115 0.96 -15.85 18.55
N ASP A 116 0.65 -14.62 18.13
CA ASP A 116 1.35 -13.41 18.57
C ASP A 116 1.22 -13.19 20.10
N ILE A 117 0.05 -13.49 20.69
CA ILE A 117 -0.16 -13.41 22.15
C ILE A 117 0.65 -14.47 22.90
N ALA A 118 0.70 -15.70 22.38
CA ALA A 118 1.37 -16.82 23.04
C ALA A 118 2.90 -16.76 22.94
N HIS A 119 3.42 -16.25 21.82
CA HIS A 119 4.83 -16.37 21.48
C HIS A 119 5.56 -15.04 21.35
N ASN A 120 4.89 -13.97 20.93
CA ASN A 120 5.51 -12.68 20.65
C ASN A 120 5.24 -11.63 21.75
N GLY A 121 4.54 -12.01 22.82
CA GLY A 121 4.24 -11.14 23.96
C GLY A 121 3.25 -10.03 23.63
N ALA A 122 2.50 -10.17 22.54
CA ALA A 122 1.47 -9.22 22.17
C ALA A 122 0.33 -9.24 23.21
N LYS A 123 -0.23 -8.06 23.47
CA LYS A 123 -1.44 -7.94 24.30
C LYS A 123 -2.68 -8.03 23.41
N PRO A 124 -3.82 -8.53 23.93
CA PRO A 124 -5.06 -8.62 23.16
C PRO A 124 -5.49 -7.32 22.48
N ALA A 125 -5.28 -6.18 23.13
CA ALA A 125 -5.60 -4.87 22.56
C ALA A 125 -4.65 -4.44 21.43
N GLN A 126 -3.39 -4.87 21.45
CA GLN A 126 -2.44 -4.62 20.38
C GLN A 126 -2.80 -5.45 19.15
N GLU A 127 -3.15 -6.73 19.36
CA GLU A 127 -3.62 -7.61 18.29
C GLU A 127 -4.91 -7.11 17.64
N ALA A 128 -5.82 -6.55 18.44
CA ALA A 128 -7.04 -5.98 17.88
C ALA A 128 -6.76 -4.76 16.97
N ASP A 129 -5.75 -3.97 17.28
CA ASP A 129 -5.33 -2.83 16.46
C ASP A 129 -4.51 -3.29 15.24
N ALA A 130 -3.64 -4.30 15.39
CA ALA A 130 -2.92 -4.93 14.29
C ALA A 130 -3.87 -5.60 13.28
N TYR A 131 -4.92 -6.29 13.76
CA TYR A 131 -6.00 -6.81 12.92
C TYR A 131 -6.71 -5.70 12.14
N ARG A 132 -7.04 -4.57 12.78
CA ARG A 132 -7.71 -3.45 12.10
C ARG A 132 -6.83 -2.84 11.01
N LEU A 133 -5.53 -2.75 11.26
CA LEU A 133 -4.55 -2.34 10.25
C LEU A 133 -4.49 -3.34 9.09
N ALA A 134 -4.37 -4.63 9.39
CA ALA A 134 -4.33 -5.70 8.39
C ALA A 134 -5.61 -5.69 7.54
N ALA A 135 -6.79 -5.59 8.18
CA ALA A 135 -8.07 -5.55 7.49
C ALA A 135 -8.19 -4.33 6.56
N ALA A 136 -7.72 -3.15 6.98
CA ALA A 136 -7.70 -1.97 6.14
C ALA A 136 -6.67 -2.07 4.99
N TYR A 137 -5.51 -2.66 5.26
CA TYR A 137 -4.45 -2.83 4.27
C TYR A 137 -4.82 -3.87 3.20
N TYR A 138 -5.33 -5.02 3.60
CA TYR A 138 -5.67 -6.13 2.70
C TYR A 138 -7.12 -6.10 2.20
N GLY A 139 -7.97 -5.20 2.73
CA GLY A 139 -9.38 -5.10 2.36
C GLY A 139 -10.23 -6.25 2.90
N TRP A 140 -9.85 -6.86 4.03
CA TRP A 140 -10.62 -7.94 4.64
C TRP A 140 -11.97 -7.45 5.19
N THR A 141 -12.97 -8.33 5.13
CA THR A 141 -14.36 -8.03 5.53
C THR A 141 -14.93 -9.05 6.53
N PHE A 142 -14.07 -9.71 7.33
CA PHE A 142 -14.53 -10.70 8.30
C PHE A 142 -15.45 -10.10 9.36
N THR A 143 -16.50 -10.85 9.70
CA THR A 143 -17.50 -10.48 10.69
C THR A 143 -17.18 -11.10 12.05
N PHE A 144 -16.08 -10.70 12.67
CA PHE A 144 -15.82 -11.00 14.07
C PHE A 144 -15.26 -9.76 14.79
N ASP A 145 -15.45 -9.71 16.11
CA ASP A 145 -14.91 -8.62 16.93
C ASP A 145 -13.51 -9.01 17.42
N PRO A 146 -12.44 -8.35 16.93
CA PRO A 146 -11.08 -8.68 17.33
C PRO A 146 -10.80 -8.38 18.81
N THR A 147 -11.64 -7.57 19.47
CA THR A 147 -11.53 -7.31 20.92
C THR A 147 -12.13 -8.42 21.78
N LYS A 148 -12.80 -9.41 21.16
CA LYS A 148 -13.42 -10.56 21.82
C LYS A 148 -12.71 -11.88 21.53
N VAL A 149 -11.58 -11.84 20.85
CA VAL A 149 -10.77 -13.04 20.58
C VAL A 149 -10.29 -13.62 21.91
N THR A 150 -10.59 -14.90 22.12
CA THR A 150 -10.09 -15.70 23.23
C THR A 150 -9.15 -16.77 22.68
N CYS A 151 -7.94 -16.82 23.21
CA CYS A 151 -6.96 -17.85 22.89
C CYS A 151 -7.14 -18.99 23.89
N GLN A 152 -7.36 -20.20 23.38
CA GLN A 152 -7.56 -21.41 24.16
C GLN A 152 -6.28 -22.21 24.28
#